data_AF-R7ZG48-F1
#
_entry.id   AF-R7ZG48-F1
#
_cell.length_a   1.000
_cell.length_b   1.000
_cell.length_c   1.000
_cell.angle_alpha   90.00
_cell.angle_beta   90.00
_cell.angle_gamma   90.00
#
_symmetry.space_group_name_H-M   'P 1'
#
loop_
_entity.id
_entity.type
_entity.pdbx_description
1 polymer ?
#
loop_
_entity_poly.entity_id
_entity_poly.type
_entity_poly.pdbx_seq_one_letter_code
_entity_poly.pdbx_strand_id
1 'polypeptide(L)' 'MKKYSVVLFDLDDTLSDPKIGITKSVQCALQNLDIFEMDLHKLELKKYLLSFI' A
#
# COMPACT_ATOMS: atom_id res chain seq x y z
N MET A 1 -28.46 -25.22 -7.49
CA MET A 1 -27.43 -24.23 -7.16
C MET A 1 -27.02 -24.40 -5.72
N LYS A 2 -25.72 -24.51 -5.41
CA LYS A 2 -25.24 -24.58 -4.02
C LYS A 2 -25.41 -23.21 -3.38
N LYS A 3 -26.05 -23.15 -2.20
CA LYS A 3 -26.12 -21.93 -1.39
C LYS A 3 -24.82 -21.82 -0.60
N TYR A 4 -24.15 -20.68 -0.72
CA TYR A 4 -23.03 -20.32 0.13
C TYR A 4 -23.54 -19.37 1.21
N SER A 5 -23.22 -19.66 2.47
CA SER A 5 -23.66 -18.88 3.62
C SER A 5 -22.64 -17.83 4.07
N VAL A 6 -21.42 -17.91 3.55
CA VAL A 6 -20.29 -17.09 3.97
C VAL A 6 -19.51 -16.62 2.74
N VAL A 7 -19.10 -15.36 2.75
CA VAL A 7 -18.22 -14.75 1.75
C VAL A 7 -17.05 -14.10 2.51
N LEU A 8 -15.84 -14.38 2.04
CA LEU A 8 -14.60 -13.79 2.57
C LEU A 8 -14.15 -12.71 1.60
N PHE A 9 -13.87 -11.52 2.13
CA PHE A 9 -13.32 -10.41 1.37
C PHE A 9 -11.95 -10.06 1.93
N ASP A 10 -11.01 -9.77 1.03
CA ASP A 10 -9.83 -9.01 1.41
C ASP A 10 -10.23 -7.57 1.77
N LEU A 11 -9.37 -6.85 2.48
CA LEU A 11 -9.63 -5.48 2.87
C LEU A 11 -9.15 -4.53 1.78
N ASP A 12 -7.84 -4.54 1.54
CA ASP A 12 -7.15 -3.63 0.64
C ASP A 12 -7.46 -3.99 -0.82
N ASP A 13 -7.76 -2.99 -1.65
CA ASP A 13 -8.15 -3.14 -3.05
C ASP A 13 -9.44 -3.99 -3.29
N THR A 14 -10.17 -4.35 -2.22
CA THR A 14 -11.44 -5.09 -2.29
C THR A 14 -12.57 -4.36 -1.57
N LEU A 15 -12.35 -3.92 -0.32
CA LEU A 15 -13.32 -3.17 0.49
C LEU A 15 -12.89 -1.72 0.74
N SER A 16 -11.60 -1.42 0.65
CA SER A 16 -11.02 -0.09 0.84
C SER A 16 -10.13 0.33 -0.34
N ASP A 17 -9.96 1.64 -0.52
CA ASP A 17 -8.85 2.22 -1.30
C ASP A 17 -7.78 2.71 -0.31
N PRO A 18 -6.78 1.88 0.04
CA PRO A 18 -5.76 2.22 1.02
C PRO A 18 -4.60 3.02 0.42
N LYS A 19 -4.60 3.28 -0.89
CA LYS A 19 -3.43 3.75 -1.65
C LYS A 19 -2.81 5.01 -1.07
N ILE A 20 -3.64 5.98 -0.68
CA ILE A 20 -3.16 7.27 -0.12
C ILE A 20 -2.56 7.07 1.27
N GLY A 21 -3.17 6.23 2.11
CA GLY A 21 -2.67 5.95 3.45
C GLY A 21 -1.30 5.28 3.40
N ILE A 22 -1.20 4.22 2.59
CA ILE A 22 0.04 3.46 2.45
C ILE A 22 1.17 4.32 1.86
N THR A 23 0.90 5.09 0.80
CA THR A 23 1.93 5.94 0.17
C THR A 23 2.46 7.02 1.10
N LYS A 24 1.60 7.64 1.93
CA LYS A 24 2.04 8.59 2.97
C LYS A 24 2.85 7.94 4.07
N SER A 25 2.47 6.75 4.52
CA SER A 25 3.24 6.01 5.53
C SER A 25 4.65 5.67 5.03
N VAL A 26 4.78 5.23 3.77
CA VAL A 26 6.09 4.99 3.14
C VAL A 26 6.87 6.29 2.98
N GLN A 27 6.24 7.36 2.53
CA GLN A 27 6.89 8.67 2.39
C GLN A 27 7.46 9.15 3.73
N CYS A 28 6.70 9.01 4.82
CA CYS A 28 7.15 9.35 6.17
C CYS A 28 8.38 8.51 6.58
N ALA A 29 8.38 7.21 6.28
CA ALA A 29 9.52 6.34 6.57
C ALA A 29 10.78 6.72 5.76
N LEU A 30 10.62 7.05 4.47
CA LEU A 30 11.73 7.49 3.61
C LEU A 30 12.30 8.84 4.07
N GLN A 31 11.46 9.78 4.51
CA GLN A 31 11.92 11.05 5.08
C GLN A 31 12.78 10.85 6.33
N ASN A 32 12.46 9.86 7.16
CA ASN A 32 13.29 9.50 8.33
C ASN A 32 14.64 8.87 7.95
N LEU A 33 14.82 8.48 6.68
CA LEU A 33 16.06 7.95 6.11
C LEU A 33 16.78 8.99 5.22
N ASP A 34 16.40 10.27 5.31
CA ASP A 34 16.88 11.38 4.47
C ASP A 34 16.60 11.19 2.96
N ILE A 35 15.62 10.37 2.60
CA ILE A 35 15.17 10.14 1.22
C ILE A 35 13.89 10.95 0.98
N PHE A 36 14.00 11.99 0.16
CA PHE A 36 12.87 12.88 -0.18
C PHE A 36 12.25 12.50 -1.52
N GLU A 37 11.20 11.67 -1.48
CA GLU A 37 10.33 11.42 -2.64
C GLU A 37 9.04 12.23 -2.50
N MET A 38 8.84 13.25 -3.35
CA MET A 38 7.65 14.11 -3.32
C MET A 38 6.48 13.55 -4.13
N ASP A 39 6.76 12.63 -5.04
CA ASP A 39 5.75 12.08 -5.94
C ASP A 39 5.18 10.77 -5.37
N LEU A 40 3.98 10.86 -4.79
CA LEU A 40 3.25 9.73 -4.25
C LEU A 40 2.90 8.67 -5.32
N HIS A 41 2.88 9.04 -6.61
CA HIS A 41 2.67 8.10 -7.71
C HIS A 41 3.94 7.33 -8.07
N LYS A 42 5.12 7.90 -7.81
CA LYS A 42 6.40 7.19 -7.97
C LYS A 42 6.68 6.18 -6.87
N LEU A 43 6.07 6.37 -5.70
CA LEU A 43 6.08 5.43 -4.57
C LEU A 43 5.25 4.16 -4.84
N GLU A 44 5.32 3.59 -6.05
CA GLU A 44 4.87 2.22 -6.25
C GLU A 44 5.66 1.32 -5.30
N LEU A 45 4.96 0.82 -4.29
CA LEU A 45 5.47 0.06 -3.14
C LEU A 45 6.52 -0.98 -3.51
N LYS A 46 6.36 -1.65 -4.66
CA LYS A 46 7.26 -2.71 -5.12
C LYS A 46 8.68 -2.22 -5.36
N LYS A 47 8.89 -0.98 -5.80
CA LYS A 47 10.22 -0.51 -6.21
C LYS A 47 11.13 -0.17 -5.04
N TYR A 48 10.57 0.38 -3.96
CA TYR A 48 11.35 0.82 -2.80
C TYR A 48 11.42 -0.26 -1.71
N LEU A 49 10.40 -1.09 -1.50
CA LEU A 49 10.50 -2.14 -0.48
C LEU A 49 11.56 -3.20 -0.82
N LEU A 50 11.73 -3.53 -2.10
CA LEU A 50 12.72 -4.53 -2.55
C LEU A 50 14.17 -4.03 -2.46
N SER A 51 14.42 -2.73 -2.28
CA SER A 51 15.78 -2.19 -2.13
C SER A 51 16.28 -2.15 -0.69
N PHE A 52 15.43 -2.46 0.30
CA PHE A 52 15.75 -2.41 1.73
C PHE A 52 15.69 -3.77 2.44
N ILE A 53 15.45 -4.86 1.70
CA ILE A 53 15.48 -6.26 2.18
C ILE A 53 16.52 -7.01 1.37
#